data_AF-A0A6J8E339-F1
#
_entry.id   AF-A0A6J8E339-F1
#
_cell.length_a   1.000
_cell.length_b   1.000
_cell.length_c   1.000
_cell.angle_alpha   90.00
_cell.angle_beta   90.00
_cell.angle_gamma   90.00
#
_symmetry.space_group_name_H-M   'P 1'
#
loop_
_entity.id
_entity.type
_entity.pdbx_description
1 polymer ?
#
loop_
_entity_poly.entity_id
_entity_poly.type
_entity_poly.pdbx_seq_one_letter_code
_entity_poly.pdbx_strand_id
1 'polypeptide(L)'
;MMSDVYEWERTNSRIPDGSVVLMNSGWGVRYPDFRQVFNTPTPNDGSTFHFPSWHQDTVSWLIRNRRVHVIGVDTPSNDYGPSTDFPVHNLLSKNNIVGVENVANLDALPPTGALIFVNILKILDGSGSLVRILGLRIKRKIKFKTNCSKHYYLSR
;
A
#
# COMPACT_ATOMS: atom_id res chain seq x y z
N MET A 1 1.97 -9.66 -11.60
CA MET A 1 3.26 -9.51 -12.32
C MET A 1 3.38 -8.10 -12.91
N MET A 2 4.51 -7.72 -13.54
CA MET A 2 4.66 -6.38 -14.15
C MET A 2 3.65 -6.13 -15.29
N SER A 3 3.21 -7.18 -15.98
CA SER A 3 2.13 -7.14 -16.97
C SER A 3 0.88 -6.44 -16.44
N ASP A 4 0.50 -6.75 -15.21
CA ASP A 4 -0.73 -6.25 -14.60
C ASP A 4 -0.66 -4.72 -14.41
N VAL A 5 0.53 -4.18 -14.12
CA VAL A 5 0.74 -2.73 -14.02
C VAL A 5 0.63 -2.07 -15.39
N TYR A 6 1.22 -2.66 -16.44
CA TYR A 6 1.11 -2.13 -17.79
C TYR A 6 -0.33 -2.15 -18.32
N GLU A 7 -1.06 -3.24 -18.08
CA GLU A 7 -2.45 -3.36 -18.46
C GLU A 7 -3.33 -2.37 -17.70
N TRP A 8 -3.05 -2.17 -16.41
CA TRP A 8 -3.72 -1.17 -15.60
C TRP A 8 -3.47 0.25 -16.12
N GLU A 9 -2.22 0.62 -16.43
CA GLU A 9 -1.87 1.94 -16.95
C GLU A 9 -2.47 2.21 -18.34
N ARG A 10 -2.61 1.17 -19.17
CA ARG A 10 -3.28 1.26 -20.48
C ARG A 10 -4.73 1.75 -20.35
N THR A 11 -5.40 1.38 -19.26
CA THR A 11 -6.81 1.70 -19.02
C THR A 11 -6.97 2.96 -18.17
N ASN A 12 -6.04 3.21 -17.25
CA ASN A 12 -6.17 4.23 -16.21
C ASN A 12 -5.22 5.43 -16.37
N SER A 13 -4.46 5.47 -17.47
CA SER A 13 -3.29 6.35 -17.66
C SER A 13 -2.10 5.97 -16.81
N ARG A 14 -0.93 6.51 -17.17
CA ARG A 14 0.32 6.32 -16.43
C ARG A 14 0.14 6.71 -14.95
N ILE A 15 0.62 5.87 -14.04
CA ILE A 15 0.75 6.17 -12.62
C ILE A 15 1.61 7.44 -12.49
N PRO A 16 1.15 8.50 -11.82
CA PRO A 16 1.97 9.69 -11.59
C PRO A 16 3.16 9.39 -10.69
N ASP A 17 4.23 10.16 -10.83
CA ASP A 17 5.37 9.98 -9.94
C ASP A 17 5.06 10.47 -8.52
N GLY A 18 5.59 9.80 -7.49
CA GLY A 18 5.29 10.14 -6.09
C GLY A 18 3.90 9.69 -5.63
N SER A 19 3.23 8.82 -6.39
CA SER A 19 1.89 8.34 -6.06
C SER A 19 1.86 7.39 -4.87
N VAL A 20 0.68 7.28 -4.27
CA VAL A 20 0.26 6.15 -3.43
C VAL A 20 -0.32 5.07 -4.34
N VAL A 21 0.18 3.84 -4.26
CA VAL A 21 -0.31 2.71 -5.05
C VAL A 21 -0.82 1.63 -4.11
N LEU A 22 -2.09 1.28 -4.25
CA LEU A 22 -2.78 0.31 -3.39
C LEU A 22 -3.27 -0.85 -4.26
N MET A 23 -2.89 -2.08 -3.91
CA MET A 23 -3.39 -3.30 -4.53
C MET A 23 -4.71 -3.68 -3.86
N ASN A 24 -5.79 -3.66 -4.64
CA ASN A 24 -7.07 -4.23 -4.24
C ASN A 24 -7.15 -5.65 -4.77
N SER A 25 -6.97 -6.65 -3.91
CA SER A 25 -7.13 -8.06 -4.26
C SER A 25 -8.54 -8.59 -4.00
N GLY A 26 -9.41 -7.78 -3.38
CA GLY A 26 -10.74 -8.19 -2.93
C GLY A 26 -10.71 -8.99 -1.63
N TRP A 27 -9.56 -9.09 -0.96
CA TRP A 27 -9.39 -9.88 0.26
C TRP A 27 -10.15 -9.31 1.46
N GLY A 28 -10.50 -8.03 1.40
CA GLY A 28 -11.24 -7.32 2.45
C GLY A 28 -12.52 -8.03 2.93
N VAL A 29 -13.19 -8.80 2.06
CA VAL A 29 -14.42 -9.55 2.40
C VAL A 29 -14.21 -10.69 3.42
N ARG A 30 -12.96 -11.13 3.62
CA ARG A 30 -12.61 -12.24 4.52
C ARG A 30 -12.46 -11.80 5.97
N TYR A 31 -12.30 -10.51 6.24
CA TYR A 31 -12.18 -9.99 7.59
C TYR A 31 -13.54 -9.97 8.31
N PRO A 32 -13.56 -10.14 9.65
CA PRO A 32 -12.42 -10.30 10.55
C PRO A 32 -12.06 -11.77 10.87
N ASP A 33 -12.57 -12.75 10.12
CA ASP A 33 -12.35 -14.17 10.40
C ASP A 33 -10.90 -14.55 10.11
N PHE A 34 -10.13 -14.87 11.16
CA PHE A 34 -8.72 -15.22 11.04
C PHE A 34 -8.47 -16.37 10.05
N ARG A 35 -9.28 -17.43 10.09
CA ARG A 35 -9.07 -18.60 9.21
C ARG A 35 -9.34 -18.24 7.76
N GLN A 36 -10.30 -17.35 7.51
CA GLN A 36 -10.58 -16.88 6.16
C GLN A 36 -9.53 -15.89 5.65
N VAL A 37 -9.04 -14.99 6.53
CA VAL A 37 -8.02 -13.97 6.23
C VAL A 37 -6.66 -14.60 5.92
N PHE A 38 -6.20 -15.51 6.78
CA PHE A 38 -4.91 -16.18 6.58
C PHE A 38 -5.01 -17.43 5.71
N ASN A 39 -6.23 -17.92 5.47
CA ASN A 39 -6.54 -19.05 4.60
C ASN A 39 -5.60 -20.24 4.83
N THR A 40 -5.54 -20.67 6.10
CA THR A 40 -4.60 -21.69 6.57
C THR A 40 -5.33 -22.77 7.38
N PRO A 41 -4.92 -24.04 7.26
CA PRO A 41 -5.35 -25.11 8.16
C PRO A 41 -4.65 -25.04 9.54
N THR A 42 -3.52 -24.34 9.65
CA THR A 42 -2.63 -24.30 10.81
C THR A 42 -2.30 -22.85 11.21
N PRO A 43 -3.20 -22.17 11.94
CA PRO A 43 -3.06 -20.75 12.33
C PRO A 43 -1.75 -20.33 13.01
N ASN A 44 -1.05 -21.26 13.64
CA ASN A 44 0.18 -20.99 14.39
C ASN A 44 1.45 -21.16 13.53
N ASP A 45 1.33 -21.55 12.26
CA ASP A 45 2.44 -21.71 11.34
C ASP A 45 2.26 -20.74 10.15
N GLY A 46 2.99 -19.62 10.20
CA GLY A 46 2.93 -18.58 9.16
C GLY A 46 3.31 -19.07 7.77
N SER A 47 4.12 -20.13 7.65
CA SER A 47 4.50 -20.69 6.35
C SER A 47 3.33 -21.32 5.58
N THR A 48 2.22 -21.59 6.29
CA THR A 48 0.99 -22.18 5.74
C THR A 48 -0.08 -21.15 5.41
N PHE A 49 0.21 -19.85 5.57
CA PHE A 49 -0.72 -18.79 5.22
C PHE A 49 -0.86 -18.67 3.70
N HIS A 50 -2.07 -18.44 3.19
CA HIS A 50 -2.31 -18.37 1.75
C HIS A 50 -3.21 -17.19 1.36
N PHE A 51 -2.58 -16.03 1.17
CA PHE A 51 -3.21 -14.84 0.62
C PHE A 51 -2.32 -14.22 -0.47
N PRO A 52 -2.90 -13.55 -1.48
CA PRO A 52 -2.14 -12.88 -2.52
C PRO A 52 -1.44 -11.64 -1.97
N SER A 53 -0.39 -11.19 -2.64
CA SER A 53 0.19 -9.87 -2.39
C SER A 53 1.07 -9.44 -3.56
N TRP A 54 1.89 -8.42 -3.35
CA TRP A 54 2.81 -7.91 -4.34
C TRP A 54 3.90 -8.92 -4.70
N HIS A 55 4.30 -8.92 -5.97
CA HIS A 55 5.55 -9.55 -6.40
C HIS A 55 6.70 -8.54 -6.27
N GLN A 56 7.86 -8.98 -5.75
CA GLN A 56 9.02 -8.10 -5.51
C GLN A 56 9.45 -7.31 -6.75
N ASP A 57 9.41 -7.93 -7.93
CA ASP A 57 9.81 -7.27 -9.19
C ASP A 57 8.85 -6.16 -9.58
N THR A 58 7.55 -6.34 -9.32
CA THR A 58 6.53 -5.30 -9.55
C THR A 58 6.79 -4.10 -8.66
N VAL A 59 7.08 -4.33 -7.38
CA VAL A 59 7.39 -3.24 -6.42
C VAL A 59 8.70 -2.55 -6.80
N SER A 60 9.74 -3.31 -7.14
CA SER A 60 11.02 -2.78 -7.61
C SER A 60 10.87 -1.92 -8.84
N TRP A 61 10.00 -2.33 -9.76
CA TRP A 61 9.68 -1.55 -10.94
C TRP A 61 8.92 -0.26 -10.59
N LEU A 62 7.92 -0.32 -9.71
CA LEU A 62 7.16 0.87 -9.26
C LEU A 62 8.07 1.90 -8.58
N ILE A 63 8.99 1.45 -7.72
CA ILE A 63 9.97 2.33 -7.06
C ILE A 63 10.84 3.01 -8.12
N ARG A 64 11.45 2.25 -9.03
CA ARG A 64 12.39 2.79 -10.03
C ARG A 64 11.71 3.68 -11.08
N ASN A 65 10.53 3.32 -11.55
CA ASN A 65 9.90 3.94 -12.72
C ASN A 65 8.78 4.91 -12.38
N ARG A 66 8.24 4.87 -11.16
CA ARG A 66 7.15 5.73 -10.68
C ARG A 66 7.48 6.45 -9.39
N ARG A 67 8.64 6.20 -8.75
CA ARG A 67 9.07 6.91 -7.53
C ARG A 67 7.96 6.99 -6.48
N VAL A 68 7.20 5.90 -6.33
CA VAL A 68 6.05 5.82 -5.43
C VAL A 68 6.48 6.15 -4.00
N HIS A 69 5.59 6.74 -3.20
CA HIS A 69 5.87 7.05 -1.79
C HIS A 69 5.24 6.05 -0.83
N VAL A 70 4.15 5.43 -1.25
CA VAL A 70 3.42 4.44 -0.46
C VAL A 70 3.02 3.28 -1.35
N ILE A 71 3.29 2.07 -0.87
CA ILE A 71 2.74 0.82 -1.39
C ILE A 71 1.78 0.28 -0.35
N GLY A 72 0.64 -0.25 -0.79
CA GLY A 72 -0.27 -0.91 0.13
C GLY A 72 -1.10 -2.02 -0.48
N VAL A 73 -1.75 -2.77 0.40
CA VAL A 73 -2.57 -3.93 0.03
C VAL A 73 -3.69 -4.15 1.06
N ASP A 74 -4.79 -4.77 0.63
CA ASP A 74 -5.92 -5.16 1.48
C ASP A 74 -5.71 -6.47 2.26
N THR A 75 -4.56 -7.13 2.07
CA THR A 75 -4.18 -8.40 2.73
C THR A 75 -3.32 -8.15 3.97
N PRO A 76 -3.07 -9.18 4.81
CA PRO A 76 -2.32 -9.04 6.05
C PRO A 76 -0.85 -8.64 5.90
N SER A 77 -0.29 -8.73 4.70
CA SER A 77 1.13 -8.46 4.45
C SER A 77 1.35 -7.96 3.02
N ASN A 78 2.31 -7.04 2.82
CA ASN A 78 2.79 -6.64 1.50
C ASN A 78 3.54 -7.77 0.76
N ASP A 79 3.91 -8.83 1.47
CA ASP A 79 4.41 -10.09 0.91
C ASP A 79 3.29 -11.14 0.86
N TYR A 80 3.40 -12.08 -0.07
CA TYR A 80 2.44 -13.17 -0.23
C TYR A 80 2.48 -14.12 0.98
N GLY A 81 1.36 -14.77 1.29
CA GLY A 81 1.18 -15.50 2.56
C GLY A 81 2.31 -16.44 2.98
N PRO A 82 2.75 -17.38 2.13
CA PRO A 82 3.83 -18.31 2.45
C PRO A 82 5.25 -17.69 2.47
N SER A 83 5.42 -16.39 2.25
CA SER A 83 6.75 -15.77 2.27
C SER A 83 7.36 -15.85 3.66
N THR A 84 8.61 -16.30 3.71
CA THR A 84 9.40 -16.40 4.96
C THR A 84 10.59 -15.42 4.97
N ASP A 85 10.92 -14.86 3.81
CA ASP A 85 12.03 -13.95 3.56
C ASP A 85 11.60 -12.49 3.34
N PHE A 86 10.29 -12.23 3.23
CA PHE A 86 9.66 -10.92 3.15
C PHE A 86 10.37 -9.93 2.19
N PRO A 87 10.57 -10.31 0.91
CA PRO A 87 11.35 -9.51 -0.03
C PRO A 87 10.74 -8.13 -0.29
N VAL A 88 9.40 -8.01 -0.28
CA VAL A 88 8.73 -6.72 -0.46
C VAL A 88 8.98 -5.83 0.74
N HIS A 89 8.80 -6.31 1.98
CA HIS A 89 9.16 -5.54 3.18
C HIS A 89 10.60 -5.03 3.11
N ASN A 90 11.55 -5.92 2.84
CA ASN A 90 12.97 -5.58 2.72
C ASN A 90 13.22 -4.50 1.66
N LEU A 91 12.54 -4.60 0.52
CA LEU A 91 12.65 -3.63 -0.56
C LEU A 91 12.06 -2.27 -0.18
N LEU A 92 10.89 -2.24 0.48
CA LEU A 92 10.24 -1.01 0.94
C LEU A 92 11.12 -0.29 1.96
N SER A 93 11.62 -1.00 2.99
CA SER A 93 12.49 -0.44 4.03
C SER A 93 13.79 0.13 3.46
N LYS A 94 14.45 -0.59 2.53
CA LYS A 94 15.69 -0.13 1.90
C LYS A 94 15.53 1.14 1.06
N ASN A 95 14.33 1.40 0.54
CA ASN A 95 14.05 2.52 -0.37
C ASN A 95 13.24 3.64 0.30
N ASN A 96 13.07 3.60 1.62
CA ASN A 96 12.28 4.57 2.39
C ASN A 96 10.84 4.73 1.86
N ILE A 97 10.22 3.59 1.51
CA ILE A 97 8.83 3.53 1.06
C ILE A 97 7.96 3.07 2.22
N VAL A 98 6.83 3.77 2.44
CA VAL A 98 5.85 3.35 3.44
C VAL A 98 5.04 2.16 2.89
N GLY A 99 5.02 1.05 3.62
CA GLY A 99 4.10 -0.06 3.42
C GLY A 99 2.84 0.12 4.26
N VAL A 100 1.65 -0.11 3.69
CA VAL A 100 0.39 -0.18 4.44
C VAL A 100 -0.38 -1.46 4.13
N GLU A 101 -0.91 -2.08 5.17
CA GLU A 101 -1.50 -3.42 5.11
C GLU A 101 -2.91 -3.38 5.68
N ASN A 102 -3.70 -4.42 5.40
CA ASN A 102 -5.07 -4.52 5.87
C ASN A 102 -5.95 -3.30 5.46
N VAL A 103 -5.66 -2.69 4.30
CA VAL A 103 -6.38 -1.48 3.88
C VAL A 103 -7.82 -1.83 3.50
N ALA A 104 -8.78 -1.33 4.27
CA ALA A 104 -10.20 -1.57 4.05
C ALA A 104 -10.78 -0.70 2.91
N ASN A 105 -11.88 -1.18 2.31
CA ASN A 105 -12.72 -0.45 1.36
C ASN A 105 -12.00 0.10 0.11
N LEU A 106 -10.96 -0.58 -0.38
CA LEU A 106 -10.29 -0.19 -1.62
C LEU A 106 -11.21 -0.23 -2.84
N ASP A 107 -12.25 -1.06 -2.80
CA ASP A 107 -13.32 -1.17 -3.80
C ASP A 107 -14.20 0.08 -3.91
N ALA A 108 -14.24 0.91 -2.86
CA ALA A 108 -14.99 2.15 -2.85
C ALA A 108 -14.25 3.33 -3.52
N LEU A 109 -12.96 3.15 -3.84
CA LEU A 109 -12.12 4.19 -4.46
C LEU A 109 -12.18 4.12 -5.99
N PRO A 110 -12.15 5.27 -6.69
CA PRO A 110 -11.88 5.25 -8.13
C PRO A 110 -10.44 4.75 -8.38
N PRO A 111 -10.15 4.13 -9.55
CA PRO A 111 -8.80 3.69 -9.89
C PRO A 111 -7.76 4.82 -9.84
N THR A 112 -8.16 6.05 -10.18
CA THR A 112 -7.28 7.23 -10.14
C THR A 112 -7.97 8.45 -9.54
N GLY A 113 -7.17 9.43 -9.10
CA GLY A 113 -7.64 10.74 -8.67
C GLY A 113 -8.19 10.82 -7.25
N ALA A 114 -8.10 9.74 -6.46
CA ALA A 114 -8.34 9.80 -5.03
C ALA A 114 -7.16 10.46 -4.30
N LEU A 115 -7.46 11.23 -3.26
CA LEU A 115 -6.45 11.71 -2.31
C LEU A 115 -6.42 10.75 -1.12
N ILE A 116 -5.24 10.21 -0.81
CA ILE A 116 -5.03 9.24 0.28
C ILE A 116 -4.23 9.91 1.40
N PHE A 117 -4.74 9.82 2.61
CA PHE A 117 -4.06 10.26 3.83
C PHE A 117 -3.61 9.03 4.62
N VAL A 118 -2.31 8.90 4.85
CA VAL A 118 -1.71 7.84 5.67
C VAL A 118 -1.14 8.46 6.93
N ASN A 119 -1.93 8.48 8.01
CA ASN A 119 -1.59 9.15 9.26
C ASN A 119 -0.82 8.21 10.20
N ILE A 120 0.51 8.23 10.11
CA ILE A 120 1.42 7.41 10.93
C ILE A 120 1.60 8.08 12.30
N LEU A 121 1.50 7.29 13.38
CA LEU A 121 1.75 7.79 14.73
C LEU A 121 3.24 8.09 14.92
N LYS A 122 3.55 9.21 15.57
CA LYS A 122 4.93 9.61 15.87
C LYS A 122 5.44 8.88 17.12
N ILE A 123 5.73 7.59 16.95
CA ILE A 123 6.31 6.72 17.99
C ILE A 123 7.82 6.92 17.99
N LEU A 124 8.42 7.17 19.17
CA LEU A 124 9.87 7.27 19.32
C LEU A 124 10.52 5.95 18.87
N ASP A 125 11.44 6.01 17.91
CA ASP A 125 12.12 4.86 17.31
C ASP A 125 11.18 3.76 16.78
N GLY A 126 9.94 4.12 16.44
CA GLY A 126 8.94 3.18 15.94
C GLY A 126 9.24 2.73 14.52
N SER A 127 9.26 1.42 14.29
CA SER A 127 9.36 0.83 12.95
C SER A 127 8.05 0.87 12.16
N GLY A 128 6.92 1.07 12.85
CA GLY A 128 5.58 1.14 12.27
C GLY A 128 4.53 1.51 13.32
N SER A 129 3.29 1.74 12.86
CA SER A 129 2.16 2.05 13.74
C SER A 129 0.84 1.66 13.09
N LEU A 130 -0.20 1.44 13.88
CA LEU A 130 -1.57 1.45 13.38
C LEU A 130 -1.91 2.82 12.80
N VAL A 131 -2.65 2.82 11.69
CA VAL A 131 -3.01 4.05 10.96
C VAL A 131 -4.51 4.11 10.70
N ARG A 132 -5.06 5.33 10.69
CA ARG A 132 -6.37 5.60 10.10
C ARG A 132 -6.17 6.16 8.70
N ILE A 133 -6.29 5.28 7.70
CA ILE A 133 -6.22 5.69 6.29
C ILE A 133 -7.55 6.33 5.90
N LEU A 134 -7.49 7.48 5.24
CA LEU A 134 -8.64 8.16 4.68
C LEU A 134 -8.46 8.32 3.17
N GLY A 135 -9.48 7.93 2.41
CA GLY A 135 -9.54 8.15 0.96
C GLY A 135 -10.61 9.18 0.62
N LEU A 136 -10.23 10.27 -0.05
CA LEU A 136 -11.16 11.30 -0.51
C LEU A 136 -11.34 11.18 -2.02
N ARG A 137 -12.56 10.85 -2.45
CA ARG A 137 -12.94 10.88 -3.87
C ARG A 137 -13.20 12.32 -4.32
N ILE A 138 -12.39 12.80 -5.25
CA ILE A 138 -12.50 14.16 -5.77
C ILE A 138 -13.47 14.18 -6.96
N LYS A 139 -14.67 14.75 -6.78
CA LYS A 139 -15.69 14.87 -7.85
C LYS A 139 -15.43 16.03 -8.83
N ARG A 140 -14.55 16.97 -8.51
CA ARG A 140 -14.20 18.15 -9.33
C ARG A 140 -12.69 18.35 -9.28
N LYS A 141 -12.02 18.63 -10.40
CA LYS A 141 -10.57 18.90 -10.44
C LYS A 141 -10.21 20.00 -9.43
N ILE A 142 -9.64 19.62 -8.30
CA ILE A 142 -9.02 20.56 -7.35
C ILE A 142 -7.62 20.82 -7.88
N LYS A 143 -7.34 22.04 -8.34
CA LYS A 143 -5.96 22.47 -8.59
C LYS A 143 -5.31 22.67 -7.24
N PHE A 144 -4.55 21.68 -6.76
CA PHE A 144 -3.60 21.91 -5.70
C PHE A 144 -2.51 22.83 -6.27
N LYS A 145 -2.47 24.08 -5.82
CA LYS A 145 -1.24 24.88 -5.92
C LYS A 145 -0.25 24.18 -4.99
N THR A 146 0.63 23.35 -5.54
CA THR A 146 1.74 22.78 -4.79
C THR A 146 2.70 23.90 -4.41
N ASN A 147 2.40 24.53 -3.28
CA ASN A 147 3.36 24.81 -2.23
C ASN A 147 2.72 24.20 -0.99
N CYS A 148 2.89 22.89 -0.79
CA CYS A 148 2.73 22.35 0.55
C CYS A 148 3.70 23.16 1.39
N SER A 149 3.15 24.00 2.27
CA SER A 149 3.86 25.08 2.91
C SER A 149 5.11 24.52 3.56
N LYS A 150 6.26 25.14 3.26
CA LYS A 150 7.46 25.00 4.06
C LYS A 150 7.10 25.43 5.49
N HIS A 151 6.64 24.50 6.31
CA HIS A 151 6.48 24.72 7.73
C HIS A 151 7.85 24.51 8.34
N TYR A 152 8.61 25.61 8.45
CA TYR A 152 9.75 25.67 9.33
C TYR A 152 9.21 25.76 10.75
N TYR A 153 9.49 24.76 11.57
CA TYR A 153 9.32 24.87 13.02
C TYR A 153 10.73 24.95 13.62
N LEU A 154 11.05 26.12 14.17
CA LEU A 154 12.18 26.25 15.10
C LEU A 154 11.63 25.85 16.48
N SER A 155 12.06 24.70 16.99
CA SER A 155 12.04 24.46 18.43
C SER A 155 13.46 24.66 18.96
N ARG A 156 13.57 25.28 20.14
CA ARG A 156 14.82 25.28 20.92
C ARG A 156 15.23 23.87 21.29
#